data_AF-A0A2T2Z8B6-F1
#
_entry.id   AF-A0A2T2Z8B6-F1
#
_cell.length_a   1.000
_cell.length_b   1.000
_cell.length_c   1.000
_cell.angle_alpha   90.00
_cell.angle_beta   90.00
_cell.angle_gamma   90.00
#
_symmetry.space_group_name_H-M   'P 1'
#
loop_
_entity.id
_entity.type
_entity.pdbx_description
1 polymer ?
#
loop_
_entity_poly.entity_id
_entity_poly.type
_entity_poly.pdbx_seq_one_letter_code
_entity_poly.pdbx_strand_id
1 'polypeptide(L)'
;MAIGYIGRTAAETSETWARLLGPLGRRWRERGERRRQIRIEQREARAADLEDMTRQRDYLAGALDTCRSEHEATAGYLLYDARWHYDAELAAAAAGYESPAHLSLRQWRDVNGVGR
;
A
#
# COMPACT_ATOMS: atom_id res chain seq x y z
N MET A 1 -27.77 -32.53 31.15
CA MET A 1 -27.23 -31.80 29.96
C MET A 1 -25.71 -31.68 29.93
N ALA A 2 -24.99 -31.62 31.06
CA ALA A 2 -23.52 -31.47 31.07
C ALA A 2 -22.73 -32.70 30.60
N ILE A 3 -23.17 -33.92 30.91
CA ILE A 3 -22.44 -35.17 30.60
C ILE A 3 -22.33 -35.40 29.09
N GLY A 4 -23.42 -35.13 28.34
CA GLY A 4 -23.41 -35.24 26.88
C GLY A 4 -22.54 -34.18 26.20
N TYR A 5 -22.42 -32.99 26.80
CA TYR A 5 -21.53 -31.94 26.31
C TYR A 5 -20.07 -32.33 26.51
N ILE A 6 -19.70 -32.79 27.72
CA ILE A 6 -18.33 -33.21 28.07
C ILE A 6 -17.88 -34.40 27.22
N GLY A 7 -18.72 -35.42 27.05
CA GLY A 7 -18.41 -36.57 26.19
C GLY A 7 -18.23 -36.19 24.72
N ARG A 8 -19.01 -35.21 24.25
CA ARG A 8 -18.87 -34.66 22.89
C ARG A 8 -17.56 -33.90 22.72
N THR A 9 -17.21 -32.99 23.63
CA THR A 9 -15.94 -32.25 23.55
C THR A 9 -14.75 -33.19 23.63
N ALA A 10 -14.79 -34.18 24.52
CA ALA A 10 -13.73 -35.18 24.67
C ALA A 10 -13.56 -36.06 23.41
N ALA A 11 -14.63 -36.48 22.75
CA ALA A 11 -14.55 -37.22 21.49
C ALA A 11 -14.14 -36.34 20.30
N GLU A 12 -14.48 -35.05 20.31
CA GLU A 12 -14.00 -34.07 19.31
C GLU A 12 -12.48 -33.86 19.43
N THR A 13 -11.87 -34.05 20.62
CA THR A 13 -10.44 -33.79 20.88
C THR A 13 -9.57 -35.03 21.08
N SER A 14 -10.15 -36.22 21.30
CA SER A 14 -9.40 -37.44 21.65
C SER A 14 -9.89 -38.67 20.88
N GLU A 15 -8.94 -39.44 20.35
CA GLU A 15 -9.24 -40.61 19.50
C GLU A 15 -9.79 -41.77 20.32
N THR A 16 -9.26 -41.90 21.54
CA THR A 16 -9.65 -42.90 22.51
C THR A 16 -11.12 -42.74 22.90
N TRP A 17 -11.56 -41.50 23.16
CA TRP A 17 -12.96 -41.21 23.48
C TRP A 17 -13.89 -41.31 22.27
N ALA A 18 -13.42 -40.94 21.08
CA ALA A 18 -14.17 -41.13 19.85
C ALA A 18 -14.43 -42.61 19.54
N ARG A 19 -13.44 -43.49 19.81
CA ARG A 19 -13.58 -44.95 19.68
C ARG A 19 -14.50 -45.53 20.76
N LEU A 20 -14.40 -45.04 22.01
CA LEU A 20 -15.22 -45.50 23.13
C LEU A 20 -16.72 -45.18 22.94
N LEU A 21 -17.04 -44.03 22.35
CA LEU A 21 -18.41 -43.62 22.02
C LEU A 21 -18.92 -44.17 20.68
N GLY A 22 -18.15 -45.07 20.03
CA GLY A 22 -18.56 -45.78 18.83
C GLY A 22 -18.79 -44.87 17.61
N PRO A 23 -19.83 -45.13 16.79
CA PRO A 23 -20.06 -44.40 15.54
C PRO A 23 -20.32 -42.89 15.72
N LEU A 24 -20.96 -42.51 16.84
CA LEU A 24 -21.24 -41.11 17.16
C LEU A 24 -19.98 -40.34 17.53
N GLY A 25 -19.09 -40.95 18.32
CA GLY A 25 -17.78 -40.39 18.65
C GLY A 25 -16.93 -40.14 17.40
N ARG A 26 -16.89 -41.09 16.46
CA ARG A 26 -16.22 -40.92 15.17
C ARG A 26 -16.76 -39.75 14.35
N ARG A 27 -18.09 -39.62 14.23
CA ARG A 27 -18.74 -38.49 13.53
C ARG A 27 -18.44 -37.14 14.17
N TRP A 28 -18.34 -37.08 15.49
CA TRP A 28 -17.99 -35.85 16.19
C TRP A 28 -16.52 -35.47 15.97
N ARG A 29 -15.60 -36.43 16.03
CA ARG A 29 -14.19 -36.21 15.69
C ARG A 29 -14.01 -35.66 14.28
N GLU A 30 -14.64 -36.28 13.28
CA GLU A 30 -14.59 -35.78 11.89
C GLU A 30 -15.10 -34.33 11.77
N ARG A 31 -16.17 -33.97 12.49
CA ARG A 31 -16.65 -32.58 12.53
C ARG A 31 -15.66 -31.64 13.24
N GLY A 32 -14.97 -32.12 14.26
CA GLY A 32 -13.92 -31.37 14.97
C GLY A 32 -12.73 -31.09 14.04
N GLU A 33 -12.26 -32.12 13.34
CA GLU A 33 -11.18 -32.03 12.36
C GLU A 33 -11.55 -31.11 11.19
N ARG A 34 -12.75 -31.23 10.60
CA ARG A 34 -13.22 -30.28 9.57
C ARG A 34 -13.25 -28.84 10.09
N ARG A 35 -13.74 -28.60 11.30
CA ARG A 35 -13.76 -27.25 11.90
C ARG A 35 -12.36 -26.72 12.24
N ARG A 36 -11.40 -27.60 12.52
CA ARG A 36 -9.99 -27.21 12.68
C ARG A 36 -9.41 -26.82 11.32
N GLN A 37 -9.64 -27.63 10.29
CA GLN A 37 -9.16 -27.39 8.94
C GLN A 37 -9.67 -26.06 8.37
N ILE A 38 -10.98 -25.80 8.46
CA ILE A 38 -11.59 -24.52 8.05
C ILE A 38 -10.95 -23.33 8.78
N ARG A 39 -10.64 -23.47 10.07
CA ARG A 39 -9.98 -22.39 10.84
C ARG A 39 -8.53 -22.16 10.40
N ILE A 40 -7.82 -23.20 9.98
CA ILE A 40 -6.45 -23.07 9.45
C ILE A 40 -6.52 -22.34 8.10
N GLU A 41 -7.38 -22.80 7.20
CA GLU A 41 -7.57 -22.18 5.88
C GLU A 41 -7.99 -20.71 5.99
N GLN A 42 -8.91 -20.38 6.90
CA GLN A 42 -9.29 -18.99 7.16
C GLN A 42 -8.15 -18.14 7.72
N ARG A 43 -7.26 -18.72 8.53
CA ARG A 43 -6.09 -18.00 9.06
C ARG A 43 -5.06 -17.76 7.96
N GLU A 44 -4.83 -18.75 7.10
CA GLU A 44 -3.91 -18.64 5.97
C GLU A 44 -4.41 -17.60 4.96
N ALA A 45 -5.69 -17.63 4.61
CA ALA A 45 -6.29 -16.62 3.73
C ALA A 45 -6.16 -15.21 4.31
N ARG A 46 -6.46 -15.02 5.60
CA ARG A 46 -6.28 -13.72 6.27
C ARG A 46 -4.82 -13.28 6.33
N ALA A 47 -3.88 -14.21 6.51
CA ALA A 47 -2.46 -13.90 6.52
C ALA A 47 -1.99 -13.43 5.13
N ALA A 48 -2.46 -14.09 4.06
CA ALA A 48 -2.18 -13.69 2.70
C ALA A 48 -2.75 -12.30 2.37
N ASP A 49 -3.99 -12.02 2.77
CA ASP A 49 -4.61 -10.70 2.61
C ASP A 49 -3.82 -9.61 3.34
N LEU A 50 -3.39 -9.88 4.58
CA LEU A 50 -2.59 -8.94 5.36
C LEU A 50 -1.21 -8.70 4.74
N GLU A 51 -0.58 -9.74 4.20
CA GLU A 51 0.70 -9.61 3.50
C GLU A 51 0.54 -8.75 2.24
N ASP A 52 -0.50 -8.98 1.45
CA ASP A 52 -0.76 -8.18 0.25
C ASP A 52 -1.09 -6.72 0.59
N MET A 53 -1.92 -6.48 1.61
CA MET A 53 -2.19 -5.12 2.11
C MET A 53 -0.91 -4.42 2.58
N THR A 54 0.00 -5.15 3.24
CA THR A 54 1.30 -4.63 3.69
C THR A 54 2.16 -4.23 2.49
N ARG A 55 2.22 -5.09 1.46
CA ARG A 55 2.95 -4.82 0.22
C ARG A 55 2.40 -3.60 -0.52
N GLN A 56 1.08 -3.48 -0.64
CA GLN A 56 0.42 -2.33 -1.25
C GLN A 56 0.70 -1.04 -0.48
N ARG A 57 0.62 -1.09 0.86
CA ARG A 57 0.97 0.06 1.72
C ARG A 57 2.40 0.51 1.47
N ASP A 58 3.36 -0.42 1.45
CA ASP A 58 4.77 -0.10 1.29
C ASP A 58 5.07 0.48 -0.09
N TYR A 59 4.45 -0.08 -1.12
CA TYR A 59 4.50 0.48 -2.47
C TYR A 59 3.97 1.92 -2.52
N LEU A 60 2.79 2.16 -1.97
CA LEU A 60 2.17 3.49 -1.97
C LEU A 60 2.98 4.50 -1.15
N ALA A 61 3.53 4.08 -0.01
CA ALA A 61 4.41 4.91 0.80
C ALA A 61 5.66 5.33 0.02
N GLY A 62 6.30 4.39 -0.67
CA GLY A 62 7.46 4.67 -1.53
C GLY A 62 7.11 5.60 -2.70
N ALA A 63 6.00 5.34 -3.40
CA ALA A 63 5.55 6.19 -4.51
C ALA A 63 5.22 7.62 -4.06
N LEU A 64 4.63 7.77 -2.86
CA LEU A 64 4.33 9.07 -2.28
C LEU A 64 5.60 9.84 -1.93
N ASP A 65 6.61 9.18 -1.36
CA ASP A 65 7.88 9.81 -1.02
C ASP A 65 8.61 10.30 -2.28
N THR A 66 8.64 9.48 -3.34
CA THR A 66 9.16 9.89 -4.65
C THR A 66 8.43 11.14 -5.17
N CYS A 67 7.09 11.10 -5.22
CA CYS A 67 6.29 12.23 -5.68
C CYS A 67 6.54 13.50 -4.84
N ARG A 68 6.66 13.35 -3.52
CA ARG A 68 6.97 14.48 -2.63
C ARG A 68 8.36 15.04 -2.93
N SER A 69 9.37 14.19 -3.10
CA SER A 69 10.74 14.61 -3.40
C SER A 69 10.85 15.35 -4.73
N GLU A 70 10.17 14.87 -5.78
CA GLU A 70 10.13 15.53 -7.08
C GLU A 70 9.41 16.89 -6.99
N HIS A 71 8.32 16.94 -6.22
CA HIS A 71 7.58 18.18 -5.99
C HIS A 71 8.39 19.19 -5.19
N GLU A 72 9.04 18.79 -4.11
CA GLU A 72 9.92 19.66 -3.29
C GLU A 72 11.08 20.21 -4.13
N ALA A 73 11.73 19.37 -4.94
CA ALA A 73 12.79 19.80 -5.86
C ALA A 73 12.27 20.80 -6.89
N THR A 74 11.10 20.54 -7.49
CA THR A 74 10.48 21.44 -8.48
C THR A 74 10.05 22.75 -7.86
N ALA A 75 9.40 22.73 -6.70
CA ALA A 75 8.96 23.93 -5.99
C ALA A 75 10.15 24.79 -5.56
N GLY A 76 11.20 24.17 -5.02
CA GLY A 76 12.45 24.86 -4.69
C GLY A 76 13.11 25.48 -5.91
N TYR A 77 13.19 24.74 -7.02
CA TYR A 77 13.70 25.25 -8.29
C TYR A 77 12.91 26.47 -8.76
N LEU A 78 11.57 26.42 -8.76
CA LEU A 78 10.73 27.54 -9.21
C LEU A 78 10.94 28.82 -8.38
N LEU A 79 11.11 28.70 -7.06
CA LEU A 79 11.40 29.84 -6.19
C LEU A 79 12.78 30.44 -6.49
N TYR A 80 13.79 29.57 -6.66
CA TYR A 80 15.13 29.98 -7.06
C TYR A 80 15.11 30.68 -8.43
N ASP A 81 14.47 30.07 -9.42
CA ASP A 81 14.41 30.52 -10.81
C ASP A 81 13.71 31.88 -10.92
N ALA A 82 12.58 32.06 -10.22
CA ALA A 82 11.89 33.34 -10.13
C ALA A 82 12.77 34.44 -9.52
N ARG A 83 13.51 34.12 -8.45
CA ARG A 83 14.43 35.09 -7.83
C ARG A 83 15.59 35.45 -8.75
N TRP A 84 16.18 34.44 -9.39
CA TRP A 84 17.28 34.62 -10.32
C TRP A 84 16.86 35.49 -11.51
N HIS A 85 15.68 35.23 -12.10
CA HIS A 85 15.13 36.04 -13.18
C HIS A 85 14.91 37.50 -12.76
N TYR A 86 14.35 37.73 -11.57
CA TYR A 86 14.18 39.08 -11.04
C TYR A 86 15.53 39.82 -10.91
N ASP A 87 16.53 39.18 -10.33
CA ASP A 87 17.85 39.77 -10.15
C ASP A 87 18.56 40.03 -11.50
N ALA A 88 18.37 39.14 -12.48
CA ALA A 88 18.90 39.29 -13.83
C ALA A 88 18.25 40.46 -14.59
N GLU A 89 16.93 40.61 -14.52
CA GLU A 89 16.22 41.74 -15.12
C GLU A 89 16.63 43.07 -14.49
N LEU A 90 16.78 43.10 -13.16
CA LEU A 90 17.24 44.29 -12.44
C LEU A 90 18.66 44.69 -12.86
N ALA A 91 19.56 43.72 -12.98
CA ALA A 91 20.93 43.96 -13.42
C ALA A 91 20.99 44.43 -14.89
N ALA A 92 20.18 43.85 -15.77
CA ALA A 92 20.06 44.27 -17.17
C ALA A 92 19.59 45.73 -17.27
N ALA A 93 18.53 46.07 -16.54
CA ALA A 93 18.01 47.44 -16.48
C ALA A 93 19.05 48.43 -15.95
N ALA A 94 19.79 48.07 -14.90
CA ALA A 94 20.87 48.91 -14.35
C ALA A 94 22.02 49.13 -15.34
N ALA A 95 22.30 48.15 -16.20
CA ALA A 95 23.30 48.23 -17.26
C ALA A 95 22.81 48.95 -18.53
N GLY A 96 21.53 49.34 -18.58
CA GLY A 96 20.91 49.93 -19.78
C GLY A 96 20.73 48.92 -20.93
N TYR A 97 20.70 47.62 -20.62
CA TYR A 97 20.45 46.54 -21.58
C TYR A 97 19.04 45.99 -21.39
N GLU A 98 18.35 45.71 -22.50
CA GLU A 98 17.02 45.09 -22.47
C GLU A 98 17.15 43.56 -22.54
N SER A 99 16.70 42.87 -21.48
CA SER A 99 16.70 41.41 -21.45
C SER A 99 15.67 40.84 -22.43
N PRO A 100 15.96 39.69 -23.08
CA PRO A 100 14.95 38.95 -23.82
C PRO A 100 13.71 38.65 -22.98
N ALA A 101 12.54 38.73 -23.60
CA ALA A 101 11.28 38.43 -22.93
C ALA A 101 11.23 36.96 -22.49
N HIS A 102 10.96 36.74 -21.21
CA HIS A 102 10.79 35.40 -20.67
C HIS A 102 9.55 34.72 -21.27
N LEU A 103 9.70 33.46 -21.70
CA LEU A 103 8.61 32.65 -22.23
C LEU A 103 8.23 31.60 -21.19
N SER A 104 6.93 31.40 -20.97
CA SER A 104 6.46 30.19 -20.28
C SER A 104 6.88 28.93 -21.07
N LEU A 105 7.00 27.79 -20.38
CA LEU A 105 7.35 26.51 -21.00
C LEU A 105 6.46 26.19 -22.22
N ARG A 106 5.16 26.50 -22.14
CA ARG A 106 4.22 26.32 -23.24
C ARG A 106 4.60 27.21 -24.44
N GLN A 107 4.81 28.50 -24.21
CA GLN A 107 5.20 29.44 -25.28
C GLN A 107 6.54 29.04 -25.91
N TRP A 108 7.52 28.62 -25.11
CA TRP A 108 8.79 28.14 -25.63
C TRP A 108 8.62 26.90 -26.51
N ARG A 109 7.78 25.93 -26.11
CA ARG A 109 7.46 24.74 -26.92
C ARG A 109 6.79 25.10 -28.24
N ASP A 110 5.84 26.03 -28.21
CA ASP A 110 5.15 26.51 -29.41
C ASP A 110 6.12 27.18 -30.39
N VAL A 111 7.07 27.98 -29.89
CA VAL A 111 8.11 28.65 -30.69
C VAL A 111 9.13 27.66 -31.26
N ASN A 112 9.49 26.62 -30.50
CA ASN A 112 10.55 25.68 -30.89
C ASN A 112 10.03 24.38 -31.54
N GLY A 113 8.71 24.22 -31.69
CA GLY A 113 8.10 23.03 -32.30
C GLY A 113 8.30 21.74 -31.49
N VAL A 114 8.52 21.85 -30.17
CA VAL A 114 8.80 20.70 -29.30
C VAL A 114 7.50 20.22 -28.64
N GLY A 115 7.00 19.06 -29.07
CA GLY A 115 5.88 18.36 -28.41
C GLY A 115 4.50 18.47 -29.08
N ARG A 116 4.43 18.45 -30.42
CA ARG A 116 3.22 17.97 -31.11
C ARG A 116 3.27 16.46 -31.26
#